data_AF-A0A374UJ87-F1
#
_entry.id   AF-A0A374UJ87-F1
#
_cell.length_a   1.000
_cell.length_b   1.000
_cell.length_c   1.000
_cell.angle_alpha   90.00
_cell.angle_beta   90.00
_cell.angle_gamma   90.00
#
_symmetry.space_group_name_H-M   'P 1'
#
loop_
_entity.id
_entity.type
_entity.pdbx_description
1 polymer ?
#
loop_
_entity_poly.entity_id
_entity_poly.type
_entity_poly.pdbx_seq_one_letter_code
_entity_poly.pdbx_strand_id
1 'polypeptide(L)'
;MKKFVSIALCAVLAAGGAVSANAAVKQNKDYQILSSKITTKNNTISIYTYNMKNTGSGGGFVLDGQKSGKRYKYIFKNYLSAPKTITMPSNEKYNIWSCLSSSMGGTTNLDLRQAGGEYVKVRAKLSDINPNEFKSNGTHTQDGHTYNFTRQTVKDGYYESVLFFQSGGVFTGAVPDSNGYVEFYVSTKVNHSVNYFTEYGFDVGLTSGGGGGTNGIEIYKLTFGNINLDYSVNVNDASLLQQYLSGNAEFDSLQMYHADINRDGKINVQDVTALQTAVAEYYGY
;
A
#
# COMPACT_ATOMS: atom_id res chain seq x y z
N MET A 1 -0.44 -11.19 -39.20
CA MET A 1 -0.73 -12.49 -38.55
C MET A 1 -0.74 -12.28 -37.05
N LYS A 2 -1.91 -12.04 -36.46
CA LYS A 2 -2.10 -11.94 -35.01
C LYS A 2 -2.08 -13.37 -34.45
N LYS A 3 -1.14 -13.69 -33.57
CA LYS A 3 -1.11 -14.99 -32.88
C LYS A 3 -2.28 -15.00 -31.89
N PHE A 4 -3.33 -15.73 -32.20
CA PHE A 4 -4.38 -16.07 -31.26
C PHE A 4 -3.79 -17.03 -30.22
N VAL A 5 -3.30 -16.49 -29.11
CA VAL A 5 -3.04 -17.32 -27.93
C VAL A 5 -4.41 -17.61 -27.33
N SER A 6 -4.85 -18.87 -27.44
CA SER A 6 -6.07 -19.33 -26.78
C SER A 6 -5.87 -19.22 -25.27
N ILE A 7 -6.42 -18.18 -24.67
CA ILE A 7 -6.79 -18.24 -23.26
C ILE A 7 -7.90 -19.28 -23.20
N ALA A 8 -7.57 -20.48 -22.71
CA ALA A 8 -8.57 -21.46 -22.38
C ALA A 8 -9.43 -20.86 -21.27
N LEU A 9 -10.55 -20.25 -21.67
CA LEU A 9 -11.63 -19.87 -20.78
C LEU A 9 -12.11 -21.19 -20.17
N CYS A 10 -11.56 -21.57 -19.00
CA CYS A 10 -12.00 -22.76 -18.28
C CYS A 10 -13.51 -22.63 -18.11
N ALA A 11 -14.26 -23.52 -18.77
CA ALA A 11 -15.71 -23.51 -18.74
C ALA A 11 -16.16 -23.51 -17.28
N VAL A 12 -16.77 -22.40 -16.87
CA VAL A 12 -17.32 -22.21 -15.55
C VAL A 12 -18.44 -23.23 -15.38
N LEU A 13 -18.16 -24.32 -14.66
CA LEU A 13 -19.21 -25.18 -14.14
C LEU A 13 -19.90 -24.39 -13.04
N ALA A 14 -21.01 -23.73 -13.40
CA ALA A 14 -21.93 -23.10 -12.46
C ALA A 14 -22.65 -24.20 -11.64
N ALA A 15 -21.92 -24.85 -10.74
CA ALA A 15 -22.54 -25.55 -9.63
C ALA A 15 -22.93 -24.47 -8.61
N GLY A 16 -24.19 -24.04 -8.68
CA GLY A 16 -24.78 -23.14 -7.69
C GLY A 16 -24.79 -23.79 -6.31
N GLY A 17 -23.72 -23.58 -5.55
CA GLY A 17 -23.68 -23.81 -4.12
C GLY A 17 -23.52 -22.48 -3.44
N ALA A 18 -24.60 -21.91 -2.90
CA ALA A 18 -24.47 -20.87 -1.90
C ALA A 18 -23.75 -21.54 -0.71
N VAL A 19 -22.47 -21.18 -0.48
CA VAL A 19 -21.76 -21.62 0.71
C VAL A 19 -22.42 -20.91 1.89
N SER A 20 -23.32 -21.62 2.57
CA SER A 20 -23.92 -21.14 3.82
C SER A 20 -22.82 -21.00 4.87
N ALA A 21 -22.57 -19.78 5.32
CA ALA A 21 -21.69 -19.47 6.44
C ALA A 21 -22.11 -20.27 7.68
N ASN A 22 -21.15 -20.83 8.43
CA ASN A 22 -21.15 -20.91 9.90
C ASN A 22 -19.86 -21.53 10.49
N ALA A 23 -18.70 -21.07 10.04
CA ALA A 23 -17.47 -21.09 10.84
C ALA A 23 -16.91 -19.66 10.86
N ALA A 24 -16.45 -19.20 12.02
CA ALA A 24 -15.81 -17.88 12.10
C ALA A 24 -14.59 -17.86 11.16
N VAL A 25 -14.56 -16.94 10.21
CA VAL A 25 -13.44 -16.80 9.26
C VAL A 25 -12.14 -16.63 10.05
N LYS A 26 -11.18 -17.51 9.79
CA LYS A 26 -9.85 -17.46 10.40
C LYS A 26 -9.23 -16.09 10.09
N GLN A 27 -8.85 -15.36 11.13
CA GLN A 27 -8.19 -14.06 10.92
C GLN A 27 -6.79 -14.26 10.36
N ASN A 28 -6.42 -13.44 9.39
CA ASN A 28 -5.04 -13.38 8.91
C ASN A 28 -4.14 -12.86 10.04
N LYS A 29 -2.99 -13.49 10.22
CA LYS A 29 -2.07 -13.20 11.32
C LYS A 29 -1.24 -11.92 11.11
N ASP A 30 -1.02 -11.53 9.85
CA ASP A 30 -0.10 -10.45 9.49
C ASP A 30 -0.87 -9.13 9.26
N TYR A 31 -2.11 -9.22 8.74
CA TYR A 31 -2.91 -8.08 8.31
C TYR A 31 -4.34 -8.14 8.84
N GLN A 32 -4.80 -7.02 9.40
CA GLN A 32 -6.18 -6.82 9.80
C GLN A 32 -6.84 -5.81 8.85
N ILE A 33 -7.87 -6.24 8.13
CA ILE A 33 -8.69 -5.33 7.32
C ILE A 33 -9.67 -4.61 8.25
N LEU A 34 -9.70 -3.28 8.19
CA LEU A 34 -10.56 -2.44 9.02
C LEU A 34 -11.78 -1.97 8.22
N SER A 35 -12.90 -1.72 8.90
CA SER A 35 -14.16 -1.31 8.28
C SER A 35 -14.15 0.10 7.67
N SER A 36 -13.11 0.90 7.94
CA SER A 36 -12.99 2.26 7.41
C SER A 36 -12.71 2.25 5.91
N LYS A 37 -13.60 2.88 5.13
CA LYS A 37 -13.49 3.03 3.68
C LYS A 37 -13.42 4.49 3.27
N ILE A 38 -12.69 4.78 2.21
CA ILE A 38 -12.66 6.11 1.58
C ILE A 38 -12.73 5.95 0.05
N THR A 39 -13.20 6.99 -0.63
CA THR A 39 -13.20 7.04 -2.09
C THR A 39 -12.49 8.30 -2.56
N THR A 40 -11.55 8.14 -3.50
CA THR A 40 -10.82 9.26 -4.11
C THR A 40 -11.04 9.27 -5.61
N LYS A 41 -10.79 10.42 -6.25
CA LYS A 41 -10.92 10.56 -7.70
C LYS A 41 -9.55 10.38 -8.36
N ASN A 42 -9.54 10.00 -9.64
CA ASN A 42 -8.34 10.13 -10.46
C ASN A 42 -7.86 11.60 -10.44
N ASN A 43 -6.59 11.83 -10.72
CA ASN A 43 -5.96 13.15 -10.64
C ASN A 43 -5.98 13.81 -9.25
N THR A 44 -6.12 13.02 -8.18
CA THR A 44 -6.00 13.53 -6.81
C THR A 44 -4.96 12.75 -6.03
N ILE A 45 -4.38 13.42 -5.03
CA ILE A 45 -3.70 12.75 -3.93
C ILE A 45 -4.48 12.98 -2.65
N SER A 46 -4.53 11.97 -1.78
CA SER A 46 -5.12 12.09 -0.44
C SER A 46 -4.09 11.75 0.61
N ILE A 47 -3.89 12.66 1.56
CA ILE A 47 -2.85 12.56 2.58
C ILE A 47 -3.49 12.27 3.93
N TYR A 48 -3.04 11.18 4.53
CA TYR A 48 -3.42 10.71 5.86
C TYR A 48 -2.18 10.63 6.75
N THR A 49 -2.42 10.58 8.07
CA THR A 49 -1.39 10.28 9.05
C THR A 49 -1.90 9.26 10.06
N TYR A 50 -1.00 8.40 10.54
CA TYR A 50 -1.28 7.45 11.63
C TYR A 50 -0.31 7.67 12.78
N ASN A 51 -0.87 7.90 13.98
CA ASN A 51 -0.13 8.07 15.23
C ASN A 51 1.00 9.13 15.15
N MET A 52 0.89 10.07 14.21
CA MET A 52 1.86 11.15 14.05
C MET A 52 1.51 12.32 14.96
N LYS A 53 2.54 12.90 15.57
CA LYS A 53 2.46 14.17 16.30
C LYS A 53 3.35 15.20 15.62
N ASN A 54 3.12 16.48 15.88
CA ASN A 54 4.01 17.52 15.40
C ASN A 54 5.33 17.48 16.18
N THR A 55 6.29 16.71 15.69
CA THR A 55 7.64 16.59 16.26
C THR A 55 8.64 17.53 15.59
N GLY A 56 8.18 18.43 14.71
CA GLY A 56 9.05 19.31 13.95
C GLY A 56 9.71 18.68 12.71
N SER A 57 9.58 17.36 12.51
CA SER A 57 10.09 16.67 11.32
C SER A 57 9.61 17.30 10.00
N GLY A 58 10.53 17.52 9.06
CA GLY A 58 10.32 17.79 7.65
C GLY A 58 10.07 16.53 6.79
N GLY A 59 9.75 15.40 7.43
CA GLY A 59 9.43 14.13 6.78
C GLY A 59 8.19 14.19 5.90
N GLY A 60 8.31 13.72 4.66
CA GLY A 60 7.26 13.79 3.66
C GLY A 60 7.59 13.07 2.36
N PHE A 61 6.88 13.44 1.32
CA PHE A 61 7.13 12.97 -0.04
C PHE A 61 7.14 14.13 -1.05
N VAL A 62 7.82 13.90 -2.17
CA VAL A 62 7.88 14.81 -3.31
C VAL A 62 7.35 14.08 -4.54
N LEU A 63 6.53 14.77 -5.33
CA LEU A 63 6.06 14.32 -6.63
C LEU A 63 6.71 15.17 -7.72
N ASP A 64 7.47 14.54 -8.60
CA ASP A 64 8.03 15.18 -9.80
C ASP A 64 7.27 14.70 -11.04
N GLY A 65 6.59 15.61 -11.73
CA GLY A 65 5.84 15.30 -12.94
C GLY A 65 6.78 14.88 -14.07
N GLN A 66 6.58 13.67 -14.62
CA GLN A 66 7.48 13.11 -15.64
C GLN A 66 7.40 13.86 -16.97
N LYS A 67 6.24 14.45 -17.29
CA LYS A 67 6.03 15.23 -18.51
C LYS A 67 6.26 16.72 -18.26
N SER A 68 5.74 17.25 -17.15
CA SER A 68 5.81 18.69 -16.87
C SER A 68 7.12 19.15 -16.21
N GLY A 69 7.88 18.23 -15.61
CA GLY A 69 9.06 18.56 -14.80
C GLY A 69 8.74 19.33 -13.51
N LYS A 70 7.45 19.51 -13.17
CA LYS A 70 7.04 20.27 -11.98
C LYS A 70 7.18 19.43 -10.72
N ARG A 71 7.69 20.08 -9.67
CA ARG A 71 7.91 19.48 -8.35
C ARG A 71 6.84 19.92 -7.35
N TYR A 72 6.29 18.97 -6.61
CA TYR A 72 5.32 19.21 -5.54
C TYR A 72 5.78 18.52 -4.25
N LYS A 73 5.96 19.27 -3.17
CA LYS A 73 6.47 18.75 -1.88
C LYS A 73 5.37 18.75 -0.82
N TYR A 74 5.20 17.62 -0.14
CA TYR A 74 4.16 17.41 0.87
C TYR A 74 4.80 16.87 2.16
N ILE A 75 4.67 17.62 3.25
CA ILE A 75 5.26 17.28 4.56
C ILE A 75 4.17 16.87 5.54
N PHE A 76 4.26 15.66 6.10
CA PHE A 76 3.16 15.05 6.88
C PHE A 76 2.74 15.84 8.12
N LYS A 77 3.67 16.55 8.78
CA LYS A 77 3.31 17.41 9.94
C LYS A 77 2.29 18.51 9.61
N ASN A 78 2.14 18.85 8.33
CA ASN A 78 1.15 19.85 7.87
C ASN A 78 -0.25 19.23 7.63
N TYR A 79 -0.40 17.92 7.86
CA TYR A 79 -1.61 17.15 7.56
C TYR A 79 -2.06 16.27 8.75
N LEU A 80 -1.71 16.65 9.98
CA LEU A 80 -2.05 15.89 11.19
C LEU A 80 -3.55 15.84 11.48
N SER A 81 -4.32 16.82 11.00
CA SER A 81 -5.79 16.84 11.08
C SER A 81 -6.44 16.10 9.90
N ALA A 82 -5.79 15.04 9.39
CA ALA A 82 -6.17 14.28 8.20
C ALA A 82 -7.66 13.86 8.17
N PRO A 83 -8.24 13.63 6.97
CA PRO A 83 -7.59 13.71 5.66
C PRO A 83 -7.61 15.06 4.95
N LYS A 84 -6.62 15.25 4.06
CA LYS A 84 -6.63 16.32 3.05
C LYS A 84 -6.44 15.74 1.65
N THR A 85 -7.39 16.02 0.77
CA THR A 85 -7.34 15.63 -0.64
C THR A 85 -7.01 16.84 -1.50
N ILE A 86 -6.11 16.65 -2.46
CA ILE A 86 -5.56 17.70 -3.32
C ILE A 86 -5.71 17.25 -4.77
N THR A 87 -6.39 18.04 -5.58
CA THR A 87 -6.40 17.86 -7.03
C THR A 87 -5.08 18.32 -7.61
N MET A 88 -4.42 17.45 -8.37
CA MET A 88 -3.14 17.78 -8.98
C MET A 88 -3.35 18.61 -10.26
N PRO A 89 -2.43 19.53 -10.60
CA PRO A 89 -2.57 20.37 -11.80
C PRO A 89 -2.54 19.59 -13.12
N SER A 90 -2.08 18.34 -13.11
CA SER A 90 -1.90 17.48 -14.28
C SER A 90 -2.12 16.03 -13.87
N ASN A 91 -2.85 15.27 -14.68
CA ASN A 91 -3.09 13.85 -14.48
C ASN A 91 -1.97 12.99 -15.06
N GLU A 92 -0.73 13.47 -15.09
CA GLU A 92 0.42 12.75 -15.64
C GLU A 92 0.94 11.65 -14.69
N LYS A 93 2.02 10.98 -15.12
CA LYS A 93 2.83 10.13 -14.23
C LYS A 93 3.77 10.99 -13.41
N TYR A 94 4.00 10.59 -12.17
CA TYR A 94 4.88 11.27 -11.22
C TYR A 94 5.92 10.30 -10.67
N ASN A 95 7.14 10.77 -10.53
CA ASN A 95 8.13 10.12 -9.68
C ASN A 95 7.83 10.49 -8.23
N ILE A 96 7.80 9.49 -7.35
CA ILE A 96 7.62 9.68 -5.91
C ILE A 96 8.98 9.61 -5.25
N TRP A 97 9.34 10.63 -4.47
CA TRP A 97 10.54 10.64 -3.65
C TRP A 97 10.17 10.77 -2.18
N SER A 98 10.87 10.06 -1.30
CA SER A 98 10.84 10.37 0.13
C SER A 98 11.65 11.64 0.38
N CYS A 99 11.31 12.42 1.41
CA CYS A 99 12.10 13.58 1.79
C CYS A 99 12.12 13.82 3.29
N LEU A 100 13.23 14.38 3.76
CA LEU A 100 13.41 14.98 5.08
C LEU A 100 13.74 16.47 4.93
N SER A 101 14.10 17.12 6.03
CA SER A 101 14.61 18.50 6.01
C SER A 101 15.91 18.65 5.20
N SER A 102 16.80 17.66 5.25
CA SER A 102 18.15 17.73 4.68
C SER A 102 18.45 16.68 3.61
N SER A 103 17.53 15.73 3.36
CA SER A 103 17.74 14.62 2.40
C SER A 103 16.50 14.30 1.57
N MET A 104 16.71 13.57 0.48
CA MET A 104 15.68 12.98 -0.37
C MET A 104 16.10 11.56 -0.75
N GLY A 105 15.15 10.63 -0.70
CA GLY A 105 15.31 9.21 -1.04
C GLY A 105 14.43 8.81 -2.21
N GLY A 106 14.82 7.70 -2.83
CA GLY A 106 14.62 7.33 -4.23
C GLY A 106 13.18 7.20 -4.77
N THR A 107 13.12 6.69 -5.99
CA THR A 107 12.01 6.91 -6.94
C THR A 107 11.23 5.64 -7.26
N THR A 108 9.91 5.66 -6.98
CA THR A 108 8.93 4.83 -7.70
C THR A 108 8.01 5.72 -8.54
N ASN A 109 7.03 5.13 -9.24
CA ASN A 109 6.15 5.84 -10.16
C ASN A 109 4.70 5.79 -9.70
N LEU A 110 3.98 6.89 -9.90
CA LEU A 110 2.55 7.03 -9.66
C LEU A 110 1.86 7.50 -10.94
N ASP A 111 0.85 6.75 -11.41
CA ASP A 111 0.02 7.16 -12.53
C ASP A 111 -1.32 7.73 -12.04
N LEU A 112 -1.42 9.06 -11.97
CA LEU A 112 -2.63 9.71 -11.45
C LEU A 112 -3.85 9.58 -12.37
N ARG A 113 -3.71 9.09 -13.61
CA ARG A 113 -4.85 8.83 -14.51
C ARG A 113 -5.74 7.72 -14.01
N GLN A 114 -5.16 6.80 -13.24
CA GLN A 114 -5.83 5.60 -12.73
C GLN A 114 -5.76 5.46 -11.22
N ALA A 115 -5.17 6.42 -10.51
CA ALA A 115 -4.91 6.38 -9.07
C ALA A 115 -6.12 6.62 -8.15
N GLY A 116 -7.32 6.93 -8.65
CA GLY A 116 -8.53 7.04 -7.83
C GLY A 116 -9.16 5.70 -7.49
N GLY A 117 -10.30 5.69 -6.81
CA GLY A 117 -11.09 4.49 -6.50
C GLY A 117 -11.48 4.39 -5.04
N GLU A 118 -12.03 3.24 -4.66
CA GLU A 118 -12.23 2.87 -3.25
C GLU A 118 -10.92 2.38 -2.64
N TYR A 119 -10.77 2.69 -1.35
CA TYR A 119 -9.68 2.25 -0.50
C TYR A 119 -10.24 1.75 0.83
N VAL A 120 -9.60 0.74 1.38
CA VAL A 120 -9.88 0.27 2.75
C VAL A 120 -8.68 0.52 3.64
N LYS A 121 -8.93 0.75 4.91
CA LYS A 121 -7.86 0.85 5.90
C LYS A 121 -7.42 -0.55 6.33
N VAL A 122 -6.12 -0.76 6.45
CA VAL A 122 -5.52 -1.98 7.01
C VAL A 122 -4.71 -1.62 8.24
N ARG A 123 -4.58 -2.56 9.17
CA ARG A 123 -3.61 -2.53 10.25
C ARG A 123 -2.62 -3.66 10.06
N ALA A 124 -1.34 -3.36 10.21
CA ALA A 124 -0.25 -4.33 10.07
C ALA A 124 0.86 -4.02 11.05
N LYS A 125 1.61 -5.06 11.46
CA LYS A 125 2.84 -4.88 12.23
C LYS A 125 4.01 -4.75 11.28
N LEU A 126 4.86 -3.73 11.48
CA LEU A 126 5.96 -3.46 10.56
C LEU A 126 6.95 -4.62 10.47
N SER A 127 7.23 -5.32 11.58
CA SER A 127 8.11 -6.50 11.59
C SER A 127 7.57 -7.67 10.78
N ASP A 128 6.26 -7.75 10.56
CA ASP A 128 5.63 -8.82 9.77
C ASP A 128 5.61 -8.46 8.26
N ILE A 129 5.72 -7.16 7.95
CA ILE A 129 5.92 -6.66 6.58
C ILE A 129 7.37 -6.86 6.15
N ASN A 130 8.33 -6.42 6.95
CA ASN A 130 9.75 -6.59 6.69
C ASN A 130 10.55 -6.77 7.99
N PRO A 131 10.83 -8.00 8.42
CA PRO A 131 11.56 -8.28 9.66
C PRO A 131 13.03 -7.89 9.61
N ASN A 132 13.60 -7.66 8.41
CA ASN A 132 14.98 -7.23 8.27
C ASN A 132 15.13 -5.71 8.45
N GLU A 133 14.06 -4.95 8.16
CA GLU A 133 14.06 -3.49 8.31
C GLU A 133 13.55 -3.07 9.69
N PHE A 134 12.48 -3.71 10.18
CA PHE A 134 11.76 -3.23 11.36
C PHE A 134 11.89 -4.18 12.55
N LYS A 135 12.25 -3.61 13.71
CA LYS A 135 12.19 -4.29 15.00
C LYS A 135 10.74 -4.59 15.40
N SER A 136 10.56 -5.40 16.44
CA SER A 136 9.23 -5.78 16.94
C SER A 136 8.35 -4.60 17.38
N ASN A 137 8.96 -3.50 17.83
CA ASN A 137 8.28 -2.24 18.17
C ASN A 137 8.14 -1.27 16.98
N GLY A 138 8.43 -1.75 15.76
CA GLY A 138 8.35 -0.99 14.53
C GLY A 138 9.52 -0.06 14.24
N THR A 139 10.46 0.14 15.16
CA THR A 139 11.63 1.03 14.93
C THR A 139 12.66 0.41 13.98
N HIS A 140 13.53 1.25 13.42
CA HIS A 140 14.68 0.84 12.61
C HIS A 140 16.00 1.25 13.29
N THR A 141 17.09 0.53 13.04
CA THR A 141 18.42 0.92 13.51
C THR A 141 19.45 0.83 12.41
N GLN A 142 20.10 1.94 12.15
CA GLN A 142 21.28 2.04 11.30
C GLN A 142 22.31 2.93 11.98
N ASP A 143 23.59 2.66 11.75
CA ASP A 143 24.73 3.45 12.22
C ASP A 143 24.69 3.80 13.72
N GLY A 144 24.22 2.85 14.54
CA GLY A 144 24.16 3.00 16.00
C GLY A 144 22.98 3.85 16.52
N HIS A 145 22.14 4.42 15.64
CA HIS A 145 20.96 5.18 16.04
C HIS A 145 19.66 4.42 15.79
N THR A 146 18.69 4.56 16.71
CA THR A 146 17.35 3.98 16.56
C THR A 146 16.34 5.03 16.13
N TYR A 147 15.83 4.88 14.92
CA TYR A 147 14.83 5.73 14.30
C TYR A 147 13.41 5.25 14.60
N ASN A 148 12.54 6.20 14.95
CA ASN A 148 11.13 5.96 15.27
C ASN A 148 10.17 6.73 14.33
N PHE A 149 10.67 7.15 13.16
CA PHE A 149 9.92 7.89 12.14
C PHE A 149 9.38 9.24 12.63
N THR A 150 10.15 9.87 13.52
CA THR A 150 9.96 11.23 13.98
C THR A 150 11.27 12.01 13.95
N ARG A 151 11.25 13.26 14.40
CA ARG A 151 12.47 13.98 14.78
C ARG A 151 12.79 13.74 16.26
N GLN A 152 14.02 13.33 16.53
CA GLN A 152 14.58 13.07 17.86
C GLN A 152 15.69 14.09 18.13
N THR A 153 15.41 15.10 18.97
CA THR A 153 16.43 16.08 19.39
C THR A 153 17.43 15.46 20.35
N VAL A 154 18.70 15.73 20.12
CA VAL A 154 19.82 15.34 20.98
C VAL A 154 20.61 16.59 21.38
N LYS A 155 21.57 16.44 22.31
CA LYS A 155 22.32 17.57 22.89
C LYS A 155 22.89 18.54 21.84
N ASP A 156 23.48 17.99 20.78
CA ASP A 156 24.20 18.76 19.75
C ASP A 156 23.55 18.63 18.36
N GLY A 157 22.23 18.43 18.29
CA GLY A 157 21.54 18.31 17.00
C GLY A 157 20.26 17.49 17.02
N TYR A 158 19.98 16.79 15.91
CA TYR A 158 18.82 15.93 15.79
C TYR A 158 19.05 14.74 14.85
N TYR A 159 18.30 13.68 15.10
CA TYR A 159 18.02 12.64 14.14
C TYR A 159 16.60 12.83 13.61
N GLU A 160 16.37 12.45 12.37
CA GLU A 160 15.08 12.58 11.73
C GLU A 160 14.81 11.39 10.82
N SER A 161 13.54 10.99 10.74
CA SER A 161 13.13 9.91 9.86
C SER A 161 11.67 10.05 9.45
N VAL A 162 11.31 9.40 8.34
CA VAL A 162 9.93 9.30 7.87
C VAL A 162 9.64 7.87 7.43
N LEU A 163 8.43 7.40 7.74
CA LEU A 163 7.82 6.20 7.17
C LEU A 163 6.51 6.63 6.54
N PHE A 164 6.27 6.20 5.30
CA PHE A 164 4.94 6.36 4.71
C PHE A 164 4.57 5.22 3.77
N PHE A 165 3.28 5.07 3.58
CA PHE A 165 2.67 4.11 2.67
C PHE A 165 2.03 4.84 1.50
N GLN A 166 2.12 4.27 0.31
CA GLN A 166 1.44 4.74 -0.89
C GLN A 166 0.66 3.60 -1.51
N SER A 167 -0.62 3.85 -1.79
CA SER A 167 -1.45 2.97 -2.61
C SER A 167 -2.29 3.84 -3.52
N GLY A 168 -2.15 3.67 -4.85
CA GLY A 168 -2.71 4.61 -5.81
C GLY A 168 -2.42 6.07 -5.42
N GLY A 169 -3.45 6.90 -5.35
CA GLY A 169 -3.34 8.32 -4.99
C GLY A 169 -3.30 8.59 -3.48
N VAL A 170 -3.33 7.55 -2.64
CA VAL A 170 -3.42 7.72 -1.18
C VAL A 170 -2.06 7.53 -0.54
N PHE A 171 -1.66 8.51 0.27
CA PHE A 171 -0.41 8.55 1.01
C PHE A 171 -0.70 8.59 2.52
N THR A 172 -0.11 7.69 3.28
CA THR A 172 -0.25 7.67 4.75
C THR A 172 1.12 7.79 5.40
N GLY A 173 1.41 8.93 6.02
CA GLY A 173 2.57 9.06 6.91
C GLY A 173 2.30 8.33 8.21
N ALA A 174 3.27 7.56 8.72
CA ALA A 174 3.03 6.70 9.88
C ALA A 174 4.16 6.77 10.90
N VAL A 175 3.79 6.77 12.17
CA VAL A 175 4.67 6.45 13.30
C VAL A 175 4.10 5.19 13.94
N PRO A 176 4.86 4.09 14.08
CA PRO A 176 4.35 2.87 14.68
C PRO A 176 3.87 3.14 16.12
N ASP A 177 2.82 2.44 16.54
CA ASP A 177 2.44 2.41 17.95
C ASP A 177 3.51 1.70 18.81
N SER A 178 3.33 1.66 20.12
CA SER A 178 4.29 1.02 21.04
C SER A 178 4.51 -0.47 20.76
N ASN A 179 3.59 -1.12 20.04
CA ASN A 179 3.64 -2.52 19.67
C ASN A 179 4.10 -2.74 18.22
N GLY A 180 4.52 -1.68 17.51
CA GLY A 180 5.02 -1.76 16.14
C GLY A 180 3.95 -1.80 15.06
N TYR A 181 2.70 -1.51 15.39
CA TYR A 181 1.62 -1.48 14.40
C TYR A 181 1.47 -0.13 13.73
N VAL A 182 1.01 -0.16 12.49
CA VAL A 182 0.61 0.99 11.69
C VAL A 182 -0.76 0.75 11.07
N GLU A 183 -1.48 1.84 10.78
CA GLU A 183 -2.66 1.79 9.93
C GLU A 183 -2.47 2.65 8.68
N PHE A 184 -2.91 2.15 7.53
CA PHE A 184 -2.81 2.86 6.25
C PHE A 184 -3.89 2.38 5.28
N TYR A 185 -4.16 3.17 4.25
CA TYR A 185 -5.17 2.83 3.23
C TYR A 185 -4.55 2.10 2.05
N VAL A 186 -5.25 1.06 1.58
CA VAL A 186 -4.89 0.27 0.40
C VAL A 186 -6.02 0.29 -0.63
N SER A 187 -5.66 0.35 -1.91
CA SER A 187 -6.61 0.38 -3.01
C SER A 187 -7.36 -0.93 -3.12
N THR A 188 -8.63 -0.87 -3.53
CA THR A 188 -9.43 -2.04 -3.90
C THR A 188 -9.47 -2.25 -5.42
N LYS A 189 -8.52 -1.67 -6.16
CA LYS A 189 -8.38 -1.90 -7.59
C LYS A 189 -7.44 -3.06 -7.82
N VAL A 190 -7.86 -4.00 -8.66
CA VAL A 190 -7.07 -5.18 -9.00
C VAL A 190 -5.68 -4.76 -9.50
N ASN A 191 -4.64 -5.40 -8.97
CA ASN A 191 -3.25 -5.20 -9.35
C ASN A 191 -2.68 -3.79 -9.08
N HIS A 192 -3.32 -3.00 -8.22
CA HIS A 192 -2.72 -1.77 -7.69
C HIS A 192 -1.76 -2.08 -6.54
N SER A 193 -0.47 -1.86 -6.77
CA SER A 193 0.56 -2.04 -5.75
C SER A 193 0.36 -1.13 -4.53
N VAL A 194 0.78 -1.67 -3.39
CA VAL A 194 0.90 -0.95 -2.12
C VAL A 194 2.39 -0.91 -1.78
N ASN A 195 2.93 0.29 -1.58
CA ASN A 195 4.36 0.47 -1.33
C ASN A 195 4.59 1.14 0.02
N TYR A 196 5.69 0.82 0.69
CA TYR A 196 6.19 1.61 1.83
C TYR A 196 7.56 2.21 1.53
N PHE A 197 7.83 3.32 2.21
CA PHE A 197 9.01 4.14 2.03
C PHE A 197 9.57 4.50 3.39
N THR A 198 10.89 4.48 3.51
CA THR A 198 11.61 5.01 4.67
C THR A 198 12.67 5.99 4.19
N GLU A 199 12.99 6.99 5.02
CA GLU A 199 14.16 7.83 4.85
C GLU A 199 14.67 8.24 6.23
N TYR A 200 15.99 8.34 6.35
CA TYR A 200 16.72 8.59 7.58
C TYR A 200 17.69 9.75 7.38
N GLY A 201 17.87 10.56 8.41
CA GLY A 201 18.71 11.74 8.36
C GLY A 201 19.19 12.15 9.74
N PHE A 202 20.28 12.89 9.78
CA PHE A 202 20.82 13.45 10.99
C PHE A 202 21.60 14.73 10.71
N ASP A 203 21.66 15.57 11.72
CA ASP A 203 22.50 16.75 11.79
C ASP A 203 22.93 16.86 13.25
N VAL A 204 24.13 16.37 13.57
CA VAL A 204 24.64 16.19 14.93
C VAL A 204 26.10 16.66 14.99
N GLY A 205 26.37 17.63 15.87
CA GLY A 205 27.70 18.22 16.04
C GLY A 205 28.20 18.86 14.75
N LEU A 206 29.32 18.33 14.23
CA LEU A 206 29.94 18.78 12.97
C LEU A 206 29.61 17.86 11.78
N THR A 207 28.67 16.93 11.96
CA THR A 207 28.33 15.90 10.97
C THR A 207 26.86 15.96 10.61
N SER A 208 26.58 15.95 9.30
CA SER A 208 25.23 15.78 8.78
C SER A 208 25.22 14.74 7.68
N GLY A 209 24.10 14.07 7.54
CA GLY A 209 23.94 12.99 6.58
C GLY A 209 22.50 12.54 6.46
N GLY A 210 22.26 11.66 5.50
CA GLY A 210 20.98 11.01 5.29
C GLY A 210 21.08 9.92 4.25
N GLY A 211 20.00 9.16 4.08
CA GLY A 211 19.97 7.96 3.27
C GLY A 211 19.88 6.69 4.12
N GLY A 212 19.97 5.54 3.43
CA GLY A 212 19.78 4.21 4.03
C GLY A 212 18.32 3.75 4.08
N GLY A 213 17.39 4.62 3.69
CA GLY A 213 15.97 4.30 3.60
C GLY A 213 15.57 3.44 2.39
N THR A 214 14.33 3.00 2.43
CA THR A 214 13.68 2.20 1.39
C THR A 214 12.92 3.07 0.40
N ASN A 215 13.11 2.80 -0.90
CA ASN A 215 12.58 3.61 -2.01
C ASN A 215 11.32 3.00 -2.66
N GLY A 216 10.31 2.70 -1.87
CA GLY A 216 9.04 2.13 -2.37
C GLY A 216 9.12 0.63 -2.60
N ILE A 217 9.27 -0.15 -1.52
CA ILE A 217 9.16 -1.61 -1.59
C ILE A 217 7.67 -2.00 -1.56
N GLU A 218 7.29 -2.88 -2.47
CA GLU A 218 5.93 -3.41 -2.58
C GLU A 218 5.60 -4.36 -1.42
N ILE A 219 4.44 -4.16 -0.81
CA ILE A 219 3.79 -5.07 0.13
C ILE A 219 2.82 -5.94 -0.68
N TYR A 220 3.38 -6.86 -1.46
CA TYR A 220 2.65 -7.61 -2.49
C TYR A 220 1.42 -8.37 -1.95
N LYS A 221 1.47 -8.83 -0.69
CA LYS A 221 0.34 -9.49 -0.01
C LYS A 221 -0.90 -8.59 0.10
N LEU A 222 -0.75 -7.26 -0.02
CA LEU A 222 -1.83 -6.28 0.02
C LEU A 222 -2.27 -5.79 -1.36
N THR A 223 -1.64 -6.25 -2.45
CA THR A 223 -2.09 -5.95 -3.81
C THR A 223 -3.44 -6.62 -4.05
N PHE A 224 -4.48 -5.83 -4.32
CA PHE A 224 -5.85 -6.33 -4.37
C PHE A 224 -6.05 -7.34 -5.52
N GLY A 225 -6.73 -8.45 -5.22
CA GLY A 225 -6.93 -9.58 -6.13
C GLY A 225 -5.82 -10.64 -6.10
N ASN A 226 -4.78 -10.44 -5.30
CA ASN A 226 -3.75 -11.45 -5.02
C ASN A 226 -4.27 -12.44 -3.96
N ILE A 227 -5.10 -13.38 -4.37
CA ILE A 227 -5.83 -14.30 -3.49
C ILE A 227 -4.92 -15.41 -2.99
N ASN A 228 -3.96 -15.87 -3.81
CA ASN A 228 -3.02 -16.90 -3.39
C ASN A 228 -1.84 -16.34 -2.56
N LEU A 229 -1.80 -15.02 -2.38
CA LEU A 229 -0.77 -14.29 -1.63
C LEU A 229 0.65 -14.53 -2.16
N ASP A 230 0.77 -14.80 -3.47
CA ASP A 230 2.05 -14.82 -4.19
C ASP A 230 2.45 -13.40 -4.66
N TYR A 231 3.45 -13.24 -5.51
CA TYR A 231 3.91 -11.91 -5.92
C TYR A 231 3.06 -11.25 -7.03
N SER A 232 2.02 -11.89 -7.56
CA SER A 232 1.43 -11.50 -8.85
C SER A 232 -0.05 -11.81 -8.95
N VAL A 233 -0.86 -10.81 -9.31
CA VAL A 233 -2.28 -11.04 -9.64
C VAL A 233 -2.42 -11.64 -11.04
N ASN A 234 -2.86 -12.89 -11.11
CA ASN A 234 -2.93 -13.65 -12.36
C ASN A 234 -4.01 -14.76 -12.34
N VAL A 235 -3.97 -15.65 -13.34
CA VAL A 235 -4.94 -16.76 -13.49
C VAL A 235 -4.95 -17.72 -12.30
N ASN A 236 -3.82 -17.87 -11.59
CA ASN A 236 -3.72 -18.74 -10.41
C ASN A 236 -4.62 -18.25 -9.27
N ASP A 237 -4.80 -16.93 -9.12
CA ASP A 237 -5.74 -16.35 -8.15
C ASP A 237 -7.19 -16.72 -8.51
N ALA A 238 -7.54 -16.60 -9.80
CA ALA A 238 -8.86 -17.00 -10.29
C ALA A 238 -9.10 -18.50 -10.12
N SER A 239 -8.07 -19.34 -10.32
CA SER A 239 -8.15 -20.78 -10.08
C SER A 239 -8.32 -21.11 -8.59
N LEU A 240 -7.60 -20.42 -7.70
CA LEU A 240 -7.76 -20.60 -6.26
C LEU A 240 -9.14 -20.14 -5.77
N LEU A 241 -9.66 -19.04 -6.31
CA LEU A 241 -11.02 -18.58 -6.04
C LEU A 241 -12.08 -19.62 -6.45
N GLN A 242 -11.92 -20.27 -7.61
CA GLN A 242 -12.81 -21.36 -8.02
C GLN A 242 -12.71 -22.59 -7.11
N GLN A 243 -11.52 -22.91 -6.60
CA GLN A 243 -11.34 -23.98 -5.61
C GLN A 243 -12.07 -23.65 -4.30
N TYR A 244 -11.98 -22.41 -3.83
CA TYR A 244 -12.75 -21.95 -2.67
C TYR A 244 -14.25 -22.07 -2.89
N LEU A 245 -14.77 -21.61 -4.03
CA LEU A 245 -16.21 -21.71 -4.36
C LEU A 245 -16.71 -23.16 -4.47
N SER A 246 -15.83 -24.11 -4.78
CA SER A 246 -16.15 -25.54 -4.83
C SER A 246 -15.90 -26.29 -3.51
N GLY A 247 -15.49 -25.58 -2.44
CA GLY A 247 -15.20 -26.17 -1.13
C GLY A 247 -13.87 -26.93 -1.04
N ASN A 248 -12.99 -26.76 -2.04
CA ASN A 248 -11.68 -27.42 -2.11
C ASN A 248 -10.54 -26.57 -1.54
N ALA A 249 -10.82 -25.34 -1.11
CA ALA A 249 -9.88 -24.45 -0.44
C ALA A 249 -10.58 -23.65 0.67
N GLU A 250 -9.84 -23.27 1.70
CA GLU A 250 -10.31 -22.38 2.76
C GLU A 250 -9.53 -21.07 2.71
N PHE A 251 -10.21 -19.96 2.97
CA PHE A 251 -9.61 -18.62 2.98
C PHE A 251 -9.58 -18.03 4.39
N ASP A 252 -8.49 -17.35 4.71
CA ASP A 252 -8.43 -16.45 5.85
C ASP A 252 -9.04 -15.07 5.52
N SER A 253 -9.12 -14.19 6.52
CA SER A 253 -9.76 -12.88 6.37
C SER A 253 -9.12 -11.97 5.31
N LEU A 254 -7.82 -12.13 5.01
CA LEU A 254 -7.15 -11.35 3.97
C LEU A 254 -7.50 -11.89 2.58
N GLN A 255 -7.48 -13.21 2.41
CA GLN A 255 -7.89 -13.83 1.15
C GLN A 255 -9.37 -13.59 0.84
N MET A 256 -10.23 -13.61 1.87
CA MET A 256 -11.64 -13.23 1.75
C MET A 256 -11.80 -11.78 1.28
N TYR A 257 -10.96 -10.86 1.80
CA TYR A 257 -10.94 -9.47 1.35
C TYR A 257 -10.53 -9.35 -0.13
N HIS A 258 -9.50 -10.07 -0.56
CA HIS A 258 -9.04 -10.08 -1.96
C HIS A 258 -10.01 -10.74 -2.92
N ALA A 259 -10.83 -11.68 -2.45
CA ALA A 259 -11.74 -12.47 -3.25
C ALA A 259 -13.09 -11.79 -3.58
N ASP A 260 -13.51 -10.78 -2.82
CA ASP A 260 -14.68 -9.93 -3.12
C ASP A 260 -14.29 -8.84 -4.14
N ILE A 261 -14.03 -9.27 -5.37
CA ILE A 261 -13.43 -8.47 -6.44
C ILE A 261 -14.40 -7.40 -6.91
N ASN A 262 -15.69 -7.75 -7.05
CA ASN A 262 -16.72 -6.82 -7.50
C ASN A 262 -17.24 -5.90 -6.37
N ARG A 263 -16.82 -6.16 -5.13
CA ARG A 263 -17.13 -5.38 -3.91
C ARG A 263 -18.61 -5.38 -3.55
N ASP A 264 -19.37 -6.41 -3.92
CA ASP A 264 -20.79 -6.54 -3.59
C ASP A 264 -21.03 -7.21 -2.22
N GLY A 265 -19.95 -7.67 -1.57
CA GLY A 265 -19.98 -8.31 -0.26
C GLY A 265 -20.29 -9.81 -0.31
N LYS A 266 -20.33 -10.42 -1.50
CA LYS A 266 -20.57 -11.85 -1.71
C LYS A 266 -19.49 -12.45 -2.62
N ILE A 267 -18.67 -13.32 -2.06
CA ILE A 267 -17.68 -14.06 -2.85
C ILE A 267 -18.38 -15.14 -3.67
N ASN A 268 -18.46 -14.96 -4.98
CA ASN A 268 -19.16 -15.85 -5.88
C ASN A 268 -18.55 -15.88 -7.30
N VAL A 269 -19.21 -16.54 -8.25
CA VAL A 269 -18.71 -16.70 -9.64
C VAL A 269 -18.55 -15.36 -10.39
N GLN A 270 -19.25 -14.31 -9.96
CA GLN A 270 -19.09 -12.96 -10.49
C GLN A 270 -17.70 -12.39 -10.19
N ASP A 271 -17.12 -12.72 -9.03
CA ASP A 271 -15.76 -12.31 -8.68
C ASP A 271 -14.70 -13.01 -9.52
N VAL A 272 -14.92 -14.30 -9.84
CA VAL A 272 -14.04 -15.04 -10.77
C VAL A 272 -14.02 -14.34 -12.13
N THR A 273 -15.20 -13.99 -12.64
CA THR A 273 -15.32 -13.26 -13.92
C THR A 273 -14.64 -11.90 -13.83
N ALA A 274 -14.91 -11.13 -12.77
CA ALA A 274 -14.36 -9.79 -12.58
C ALA A 274 -12.82 -9.82 -12.48
N LEU A 275 -12.25 -10.79 -11.77
CA LEU A 275 -10.80 -10.97 -11.65
C LEU A 275 -10.18 -11.33 -12.99
N GLN A 276 -10.77 -12.28 -13.73
CA GLN A 276 -10.30 -12.67 -15.06
C GLN A 276 -10.34 -11.50 -16.05
N THR A 277 -11.40 -10.69 -16.04
CA THR A 277 -11.50 -9.48 -16.85
C THR A 277 -10.41 -8.48 -16.49
N ALA A 278 -10.23 -8.18 -15.20
CA ALA A 278 -9.21 -7.24 -14.75
C ALA A 278 -7.78 -7.70 -15.08
N VAL A 279 -7.50 -9.00 -14.96
CA VAL A 279 -6.22 -9.61 -15.37
C VAL A 279 -6.02 -9.48 -16.88
N ALA A 280 -7.02 -9.80 -17.70
CA ALA A 280 -6.94 -9.67 -19.15
C ALA A 280 -6.68 -8.21 -19.58
N GLU A 281 -7.39 -7.25 -19.00
CA GLU A 281 -7.20 -5.83 -19.24
C GLU A 281 -5.78 -5.36 -18.88
N TYR A 282 -5.24 -5.83 -17.76
CA TYR A 282 -3.89 -5.48 -17.31
C TYR A 282 -2.80 -5.97 -18.28
N TYR A 283 -2.94 -7.19 -18.80
CA TYR A 283 -1.98 -7.77 -19.75
C TYR A 283 -2.27 -7.44 -21.23
N GLY A 284 -3.36 -6.71 -21.50
CA GLY A 284 -3.70 -6.20 -22.84
C GLY A 284 -4.25 -7.25 -23.80
N TYR A 285 -5.02 -8.22 -23.29
CA TYR A 285 -5.68 -9.27 -24.08
C TYR A 285 -7.11 -8.88 -24.50
#